data_AF-A0A9D8RYC7-F1
#
_entry.id   AF-A0A9D8RYC7-F1
#
_cell.length_a   1.000
_cell.length_b   1.000
_cell.length_c   1.000
_cell.angle_alpha   90.00
_cell.angle_beta   90.00
_cell.angle_gamma   90.00
#
_symmetry.space_group_name_H-M   'P 1'
#
loop_
_entity.id
_entity.type
_entity.pdbx_description
1 polymer ?
#
loop_
_entity_poly.entity_id
_entity_poly.type
_entity_poly.pdbx_seq_one_letter_code
_entity_poly.pdbx_strand_id
1 'polypeptide(L)'
;EDGVCRVVCYEREKERHTAEVTDGRLEIKLCDERKWYEHISFGFESPKITVYLPKTEYKALNIDESTGEIRLPQGFSFESAKIEMSTGNLHLGASVSGEAKIKSTTGNVSLTAASLGSLDVELSTGNVHLDNLTVIGSIRVKKSTGALHATAIIASDVSVSGSTGNVTLKEVRSSGTVTVNVSTGKVSLTDTTAERFTLSTDTGDVIFNSSDAKSINVSTDTGDVEGTLLSPKLFSTSTDTGKVSVPSPSGTEPCIIETDTGDISISIISND
;
A
#
# COMPACT_ATOMS: atom_id res chain seq x y z
N GLU A 1 -1.12 33.24 -6.58
CA GLU A 1 -0.30 32.36 -7.44
C GLU A 1 0.09 33.18 -8.65
N ASP A 2 1.38 33.27 -8.94
CA ASP A 2 1.97 34.09 -10.00
C ASP A 2 2.13 33.34 -11.34
N GLY A 3 1.73 32.05 -11.38
CA GLY A 3 1.84 31.20 -12.57
C GLY A 3 3.27 30.76 -12.89
N VAL A 4 4.22 31.02 -11.98
CA VAL A 4 5.65 30.77 -12.21
C VAL A 4 6.06 29.46 -11.56
N CYS A 5 6.66 28.57 -12.34
CA CYS A 5 7.40 27.44 -11.80
C CYS A 5 8.70 27.94 -11.15
N ARG A 6 8.95 27.60 -9.89
CA ARG A 6 10.16 28.00 -9.15
C ARG A 6 10.81 26.79 -8.50
N VAL A 7 12.11 26.65 -8.67
CA VAL A 7 12.92 25.63 -7.99
C VAL A 7 13.81 26.32 -6.97
N VAL A 8 13.80 25.84 -5.73
CA VAL A 8 14.68 26.32 -4.65
C VAL A 8 15.54 25.15 -4.21
N CYS A 9 16.85 25.28 -4.45
CA CYS A 9 17.85 24.29 -4.06
C CYS A 9 18.73 24.86 -2.96
N TYR A 10 19.10 24.03 -1.99
CA TYR A 10 20.19 24.33 -1.07
C TYR A 10 21.49 23.72 -1.63
N GLU A 11 22.45 24.56 -2.01
CA GLU A 11 23.72 24.13 -2.61
C GLU A 11 24.88 24.25 -1.61
N ARG A 12 25.81 23.30 -1.68
CA ARG A 12 27.12 23.39 -1.01
C ARG A 12 28.21 23.54 -2.06
N GLU A 13 29.41 23.90 -1.60
CA GLU A 13 30.59 24.16 -2.44
C GLU A 13 30.91 23.02 -3.44
N LYS A 14 30.52 21.77 -3.13
CA LYS A 14 30.69 20.56 -3.98
C LYS A 14 29.37 19.82 -4.32
N GLU A 15 28.22 20.40 -3.99
CA GLU A 15 26.89 19.86 -4.30
C GLU A 15 26.14 20.90 -5.13
N ARG A 16 26.11 20.70 -6.45
CA ARG A 16 25.43 21.62 -7.37
C ARG A 16 24.14 21.01 -7.87
N HIS A 17 23.12 21.83 -8.01
CA HIS A 17 21.86 21.43 -8.62
C HIS A 17 21.75 22.08 -10.00
N THR A 18 21.27 21.33 -10.99
CA THR A 18 20.81 21.91 -12.25
C THR A 18 19.28 21.90 -12.26
N ALA A 19 18.68 22.94 -12.84
CA ALA A 19 17.25 23.04 -13.06
C ALA A 19 17.02 23.64 -14.45
N GLU A 20 16.62 22.81 -15.41
CA GLU A 20 16.52 23.18 -16.81
C GLU A 20 15.12 22.82 -17.36
N VAL A 21 14.59 23.67 -18.24
CA VAL A 21 13.34 23.39 -18.95
C VAL A 21 13.65 23.16 -20.41
N THR A 22 13.43 21.93 -20.88
CA THR A 22 13.63 21.53 -22.27
C THR A 22 12.38 20.82 -22.76
N ASP A 23 11.82 21.25 -23.89
CA ASP A 23 10.63 20.66 -24.52
C ASP A 23 9.43 20.46 -23.57
N GLY A 24 9.19 21.42 -22.69
CA GLY A 24 8.09 21.38 -21.72
C GLY A 24 8.31 20.45 -20.51
N ARG A 25 9.52 19.92 -20.35
CA ARG A 25 9.95 19.12 -19.20
C ARG A 25 10.88 19.93 -18.31
N LEU A 26 10.54 20.08 -17.04
CA LEU A 26 11.47 20.52 -16.01
C LEU A 26 12.32 19.33 -15.57
N GLU A 27 13.63 19.43 -15.75
CA GLU A 27 14.59 18.45 -15.26
C GLU A 27 15.43 19.08 -14.15
N ILE A 28 15.48 18.40 -12.99
CA ILE A 28 16.28 18.80 -11.84
C ILE A 28 17.25 17.65 -11.54
N LYS A 29 18.56 17.95 -11.47
CA LYS A 29 19.59 16.96 -11.13
C LYS A 29 20.47 17.48 -10.01
N LEU A 30 20.81 16.62 -9.07
CA LEU A 30 21.88 16.86 -8.10
C LEU A 30 23.17 16.26 -8.67
N CYS A 31 24.20 17.09 -8.84
CA CYS A 31 25.56 16.67 -9.14
C CYS A 31 26.39 16.74 -7.86
N ASP A 32 26.70 15.57 -7.31
CA ASP A 32 27.58 15.45 -6.15
C ASP A 32 29.00 15.07 -6.61
N GLU A 33 29.94 15.99 -6.44
CA GLU A 33 31.36 15.77 -6.77
C GLU A 33 32.19 15.32 -5.55
N ARG A 34 31.56 15.08 -4.40
CA ARG A 34 32.25 14.65 -3.18
C ARG A 34 32.77 13.22 -3.33
N LYS A 35 33.93 12.98 -2.74
CA LYS A 35 34.53 11.64 -2.65
C LYS A 35 33.91 10.87 -1.47
N TRP A 36 33.84 9.55 -1.58
CA TRP A 36 33.13 8.69 -0.62
C TRP A 36 33.49 8.91 0.87
N TYR A 37 34.74 9.28 1.18
CA TYR A 37 35.21 9.55 2.54
C TYR A 37 34.82 10.93 3.08
N GLU A 38 34.42 11.86 2.22
CA GLU A 38 33.91 13.18 2.60
C GLU A 38 32.47 13.10 3.17
N HIS A 39 31.81 11.94 3.03
CA HIS A 39 30.49 11.65 3.63
C HIS A 39 30.57 11.20 5.11
N ILE A 40 31.76 11.02 5.68
CA ILE A 40 31.96 10.47 7.05
C ILE A 40 32.04 11.58 8.12
N SER A 41 31.94 12.86 7.74
CA SER A 41 32.04 13.99 8.69
C SER A 41 30.74 14.23 9.48
N PHE A 42 30.87 14.54 10.78
CA PHE A 42 29.75 14.73 11.70
C PHE A 42 29.30 16.20 11.76
N GLY A 43 28.27 16.53 10.99
CA GLY A 43 27.57 17.82 11.09
C GLY A 43 27.07 18.30 9.73
N PHE A 44 25.87 17.88 9.33
CA PHE A 44 25.33 18.28 8.03
C PHE A 44 23.82 18.54 8.11
N GLU A 45 23.40 19.75 7.73
CA GLU A 45 22.08 19.97 7.12
C GLU A 45 21.97 19.10 5.86
N SER A 46 20.85 18.43 5.65
CA SER A 46 20.63 17.63 4.44
C SER A 46 20.30 18.52 3.24
N PRO A 47 20.80 18.20 2.03
CA PRO A 47 20.40 18.91 0.82
C PRO A 47 18.88 18.84 0.66
N LYS A 48 18.26 19.95 0.27
CA LYS A 48 16.80 20.08 0.11
C LYS A 48 16.48 20.74 -1.23
N ILE A 49 15.58 20.10 -1.97
CA ILE A 49 15.00 20.63 -3.20
C ILE A 49 13.52 20.90 -2.92
N THR A 50 13.07 22.12 -3.19
CA THR A 50 11.65 22.48 -3.14
C THR A 50 11.21 23.01 -4.50
N VAL A 51 10.24 22.33 -5.12
CA VAL A 51 9.68 22.70 -6.42
C VAL A 51 8.29 23.31 -6.21
N TYR A 52 8.13 24.56 -6.63
CA TYR A 52 6.85 25.25 -6.66
C TYR A 52 6.27 25.14 -8.07
N LEU A 53 5.16 24.44 -8.19
CA LEU A 53 4.44 24.23 -9.44
C LEU A 53 3.12 25.02 -9.41
N PRO A 54 2.72 25.65 -10.53
CA PRO A 54 1.34 26.09 -10.73
C PRO A 54 0.33 24.96 -10.47
N LYS A 55 -0.85 25.29 -9.95
CA LYS A 55 -1.93 24.31 -9.76
C LYS A 55 -2.60 23.96 -11.09
N THR A 56 -1.94 23.12 -11.85
CA THR A 56 -2.42 22.55 -13.11
C THR A 56 -2.20 21.05 -13.10
N GLU A 57 -2.86 20.32 -14.01
CA GLU A 57 -2.54 18.91 -14.23
C GLU A 57 -1.26 18.79 -15.06
N TYR A 58 -0.35 17.92 -14.62
CA TYR A 58 0.91 17.61 -15.28
C TYR A 58 0.87 16.22 -15.88
N LYS A 59 1.50 16.00 -17.04
CA LYS A 59 1.46 14.68 -17.69
C LYS A 59 2.22 13.59 -16.92
N ALA A 60 3.41 13.91 -16.41
CA ALA A 60 4.26 12.91 -15.78
C ALA A 60 5.10 13.52 -14.67
N LEU A 61 5.19 12.79 -13.56
CA LEU A 61 6.18 13.00 -12.51
C LEU A 61 7.13 11.81 -12.48
N ASN A 62 8.44 12.07 -12.61
CA ASN A 62 9.47 11.05 -12.46
C ASN A 62 10.46 11.51 -11.39
N ILE A 63 10.63 10.72 -10.33
CA ILE A 63 11.61 10.97 -9.26
C ILE A 63 12.48 9.73 -9.10
N ASP A 64 13.80 9.93 -9.14
CA ASP A 64 14.81 8.94 -8.83
C ASP A 64 15.66 9.49 -7.66
N GLU A 65 15.60 8.82 -6.52
CA GLU A 65 16.27 9.24 -5.30
C GLU A 65 17.11 8.10 -4.71
N SER A 66 18.38 8.37 -4.40
CA SER A 66 19.18 7.42 -3.64
C SER A 66 18.76 7.39 -2.16
N THR A 67 18.78 8.54 -1.49
CA THR A 67 18.45 8.64 -0.08
C THR A 67 17.75 9.94 0.26
N GLY A 68 16.66 9.87 1.03
CA GLY A 68 15.99 11.06 1.58
C GLY A 68 14.48 10.91 1.78
N GLU A 69 13.77 12.02 1.64
CA GLU A 69 12.32 12.07 1.86
C GLU A 69 11.63 12.87 0.77
N ILE A 70 10.66 12.23 0.12
CA ILE A 70 9.82 12.82 -0.91
C ILE A 70 8.48 13.18 -0.30
N ARG A 71 8.08 14.45 -0.40
CA ARG A 71 6.74 14.92 -0.02
C ARG A 71 6.04 15.55 -1.21
N LEU A 72 4.92 14.96 -1.61
CA LEU A 72 4.03 15.45 -2.66
C LEU A 72 2.68 15.80 -2.02
N PRO A 73 2.45 17.06 -1.61
CA PRO A 73 1.24 17.43 -0.89
C PRO A 73 0.01 17.41 -1.80
N GLN A 74 -1.17 17.49 -1.19
CA GLN A 74 -2.44 17.66 -1.90
C GLN A 74 -2.48 18.93 -2.75
N GLY A 75 -3.37 18.95 -3.75
CA GLY A 75 -3.57 20.07 -4.65
C GLY A 75 -2.70 20.03 -5.92
N PHE A 76 -1.85 19.01 -6.05
CA PHE A 76 -1.17 18.66 -7.30
C PHE A 76 -1.83 17.46 -7.97
N SER A 77 -1.83 17.47 -9.30
CA SER A 77 -2.43 16.41 -10.11
C SER A 77 -1.48 16.02 -11.24
N PHE A 78 -1.34 14.72 -11.45
CA PHE A 78 -0.53 14.13 -12.51
C PHE A 78 -1.33 13.11 -13.31
N GLU A 79 -1.04 12.93 -14.59
CA GLU A 79 -1.56 11.78 -15.36
C GLU A 79 -0.80 10.50 -14.98
N SER A 80 0.52 10.58 -14.77
CA SER A 80 1.35 9.46 -14.31
C SER A 80 2.39 9.89 -13.29
N ALA A 81 2.73 9.00 -12.36
CA ALA A 81 3.80 9.22 -11.39
C ALA A 81 4.68 7.96 -11.25
N LYS A 82 5.98 8.10 -11.50
CA LYS A 82 6.99 7.07 -11.26
C LYS A 82 7.99 7.57 -10.22
N ILE A 83 8.09 6.87 -9.09
CA ILE A 83 8.98 7.23 -7.99
C ILE A 83 9.83 6.02 -7.64
N GLU A 84 11.14 6.15 -7.75
CA GLU A 84 12.12 5.11 -7.41
C GLU A 84 13.07 5.65 -6.34
N MET A 85 13.17 4.94 -5.22
CA MET A 85 14.03 5.28 -4.09
C MET A 85 14.94 4.11 -3.73
N SER A 86 16.16 4.36 -3.23
CA SER A 86 16.94 3.29 -2.59
C SER A 86 16.68 3.23 -1.09
N THR A 87 16.83 4.35 -0.38
CA THR A 87 16.56 4.45 1.07
C THR A 87 15.83 5.75 1.39
N GLY A 88 14.53 5.72 1.57
CA GLY A 88 13.80 6.95 1.80
C GLY A 88 12.33 6.76 2.12
N ASN A 89 11.73 7.84 2.62
CA ASN A 89 10.30 7.87 2.90
C ASN A 89 9.56 8.64 1.82
N LEU A 90 8.39 8.14 1.41
CA LEU A 90 7.48 8.85 0.52
C LEU A 90 6.21 9.21 1.27
N HIS A 91 5.80 10.47 1.17
CA HIS A 91 4.45 10.91 1.48
C HIS A 91 3.80 11.50 0.23
N LEU A 92 2.77 10.82 -0.29
CA LEU A 92 2.05 11.23 -1.50
C LEU A 92 0.57 11.51 -1.17
N GLY A 93 0.21 12.79 -1.28
CA GLY A 93 -1.18 13.29 -1.25
C GLY A 93 -1.61 13.92 -2.58
N ALA A 94 -0.75 13.93 -3.60
CA ALA A 94 -1.12 14.37 -4.95
C ALA A 94 -2.07 13.35 -5.62
N SER A 95 -2.95 13.83 -6.51
CA SER A 95 -3.81 12.95 -7.32
C SER A 95 -3.06 12.47 -8.56
N VAL A 96 -3.31 11.23 -8.98
CA VAL A 96 -2.71 10.64 -10.18
C VAL A 96 -3.80 9.99 -11.02
N SER A 97 -4.26 10.63 -12.10
CA SER A 97 -5.43 10.17 -12.86
C SER A 97 -5.20 8.83 -13.60
N GLY A 98 -3.95 8.52 -13.95
CA GLY A 98 -3.51 7.22 -14.44
C GLY A 98 -2.79 6.39 -13.36
N GLU A 99 -1.58 5.92 -13.66
CA GLU A 99 -0.83 5.01 -12.78
C GLU A 99 0.16 5.75 -11.88
N ALA A 100 0.11 5.44 -10.57
CA ALA A 100 1.15 5.76 -9.60
C ALA A 100 2.00 4.50 -9.32
N LYS A 101 3.26 4.53 -9.75
CA LYS A 101 4.24 3.45 -9.57
C LYS A 101 5.35 3.87 -8.64
N ILE A 102 5.46 3.17 -7.51
CA ILE A 102 6.39 3.49 -6.43
C ILE A 102 7.27 2.27 -6.17
N LYS A 103 8.59 2.45 -6.21
CA LYS A 103 9.57 1.43 -5.84
C LYS A 103 10.51 1.97 -4.78
N SER A 104 10.75 1.20 -3.72
CA SER A 104 11.84 1.49 -2.79
C SER A 104 12.51 0.23 -2.28
N THR A 105 13.82 0.28 -2.02
CA THR A 105 14.49 -0.83 -1.33
C THR A 105 14.18 -0.75 0.16
N THR A 106 14.47 0.38 0.80
CA THR A 106 14.23 0.59 2.23
C THR A 106 13.47 1.89 2.50
N GLY A 107 12.52 1.84 3.41
CA GLY A 107 11.81 3.01 3.93
C GLY A 107 10.30 2.91 3.76
N ASN A 108 9.59 3.90 4.30
CA ASN A 108 8.14 3.84 4.43
C ASN A 108 7.44 4.60 3.30
N VAL A 109 6.31 4.06 2.85
CA VAL A 109 5.47 4.70 1.85
C VAL A 109 4.12 5.02 2.48
N SER A 110 3.75 6.31 2.46
CA SER A 110 2.47 6.80 2.94
C SER A 110 1.72 7.50 1.82
N LEU A 111 0.49 7.06 1.56
CA LEU A 111 -0.44 7.74 0.67
C LEU A 111 -1.66 8.17 1.48
N THR A 112 -2.05 9.44 1.36
CA THR A 112 -3.16 10.00 2.15
C THR A 112 -4.03 10.90 1.30
N ALA A 113 -5.35 10.61 1.28
CA ALA A 113 -6.36 11.45 0.61
C ALA A 113 -6.04 11.74 -0.87
N ALA A 114 -5.57 10.71 -1.59
CA ALA A 114 -5.26 10.76 -3.01
C ALA A 114 -6.35 10.05 -3.85
N SER A 115 -6.65 10.62 -5.02
CA SER A 115 -7.45 9.97 -6.06
C SER A 115 -6.52 9.42 -7.13
N LEU A 116 -6.65 8.13 -7.45
CA LEU A 116 -5.72 7.40 -8.31
C LEU A 116 -6.46 6.64 -9.42
N GLY A 117 -5.87 6.55 -10.61
CA GLY A 117 -6.29 5.58 -11.62
C GLY A 117 -5.91 4.16 -11.21
N SER A 118 -4.64 3.93 -10.89
CA SER A 118 -4.13 2.68 -10.30
C SER A 118 -2.90 2.94 -9.42
N LEU A 119 -2.57 1.98 -8.56
CA LEU A 119 -1.45 2.06 -7.63
C LEU A 119 -0.62 0.77 -7.64
N ASP A 120 0.69 0.86 -7.91
CA ASP A 120 1.66 -0.24 -7.77
C ASP A 120 2.79 0.19 -6.84
N VAL A 121 2.89 -0.45 -5.67
CA VAL A 121 3.93 -0.23 -4.67
C VAL A 121 4.78 -1.48 -4.54
N GLU A 122 6.09 -1.37 -4.78
CA GLU A 122 7.07 -2.44 -4.59
C GLU A 122 8.13 -2.00 -3.57
N LEU A 123 8.21 -2.72 -2.44
CA LEU A 123 9.17 -2.49 -1.37
C LEU A 123 9.98 -3.74 -1.06
N SER A 124 11.26 -3.60 -0.69
CA SER A 124 11.96 -4.71 -0.02
C SER A 124 11.68 -4.67 1.48
N THR A 125 12.03 -3.58 2.16
CA THR A 125 11.85 -3.42 3.61
C THR A 125 11.21 -2.08 3.95
N GLY A 126 10.10 -2.11 4.66
CA GLY A 126 9.45 -0.90 5.15
C GLY A 126 7.94 -1.05 5.23
N ASN A 127 7.30 -0.09 5.89
CA ASN A 127 5.86 -0.10 6.09
C ASN A 127 5.15 0.66 4.96
N VAL A 128 3.97 0.18 4.61
CA VAL A 128 3.04 0.87 3.70
C VAL A 128 1.83 1.33 4.50
N HIS A 129 1.52 2.62 4.39
CA HIS A 129 0.33 3.21 4.98
C HIS A 129 -0.53 3.85 3.89
N LEU A 130 -1.73 3.33 3.68
CA LEU A 130 -2.71 3.83 2.73
C LEU A 130 -3.91 4.35 3.51
N ASP A 131 -4.27 5.62 3.33
CA ASP A 131 -5.33 6.25 4.10
C ASP A 131 -6.23 7.11 3.21
N ASN A 132 -7.54 6.86 3.27
CA ASN A 132 -8.57 7.63 2.57
C ASN A 132 -8.31 7.71 1.05
N LEU A 133 -8.16 6.57 0.38
CA LEU A 133 -7.85 6.51 -1.05
C LEU A 133 -9.07 6.10 -1.88
N THR A 134 -9.27 6.78 -3.00
CA THR A 134 -10.20 6.36 -4.06
C THR A 134 -9.40 5.98 -5.29
N VAL A 135 -9.44 4.70 -5.67
CA VAL A 135 -8.70 4.15 -6.80
C VAL A 135 -9.69 3.61 -7.80
N ILE A 136 -9.66 4.11 -9.03
CA ILE A 136 -10.60 3.67 -10.07
C ILE A 136 -10.34 2.20 -10.42
N GLY A 137 -9.08 1.86 -10.63
CA GLY A 137 -8.60 0.52 -10.93
C GLY A 137 -8.13 -0.22 -9.68
N SER A 138 -6.98 -0.87 -9.82
CA SER A 138 -6.44 -1.77 -8.81
C SER A 138 -5.35 -1.12 -7.95
N ILE A 139 -5.25 -1.62 -6.73
CA ILE A 139 -4.12 -1.42 -5.83
C ILE A 139 -3.31 -2.71 -5.78
N ARG A 140 -2.01 -2.61 -6.07
CA ARG A 140 -1.04 -3.69 -5.89
C ARG A 140 0.06 -3.26 -4.93
N VAL A 141 0.27 -4.03 -3.87
CA VAL A 141 1.36 -3.84 -2.91
C VAL A 141 2.17 -5.12 -2.83
N LYS A 142 3.46 -5.04 -3.16
CA LYS A 142 4.43 -6.13 -3.01
C LYS A 142 5.51 -5.68 -2.04
N LYS A 143 5.68 -6.39 -0.93
CA LYS A 143 6.69 -6.10 0.10
C LYS A 143 7.45 -7.35 0.53
N SER A 144 8.77 -7.32 0.75
CA SER A 144 9.41 -8.48 1.39
C SER A 144 9.13 -8.47 2.89
N THR A 145 9.49 -7.38 3.58
CA THR A 145 9.32 -7.25 5.04
C THR A 145 8.71 -5.89 5.41
N GLY A 146 7.74 -5.91 6.32
CA GLY A 146 7.13 -4.71 6.89
C GLY A 146 5.62 -4.85 6.99
N ALA A 147 4.95 -3.95 7.70
CA ALA A 147 3.50 -3.96 7.83
C ALA A 147 2.82 -3.20 6.69
N LEU A 148 1.62 -3.64 6.30
CA LEU A 148 0.69 -2.84 5.51
C LEU A 148 -0.51 -2.45 6.39
N HIS A 149 -0.81 -1.17 6.45
CA HIS A 149 -2.04 -0.64 7.03
C HIS A 149 -2.80 0.14 5.97
N ALA A 150 -3.97 -0.33 5.57
CA ALA A 150 -4.84 0.32 4.62
C ALA A 150 -6.18 0.65 5.28
N THR A 151 -6.54 1.94 5.33
CA THR A 151 -7.77 2.43 5.97
C THR A 151 -8.59 3.27 5.00
N ALA A 152 -9.92 3.10 5.01
CA ALA A 152 -10.87 3.88 4.21
C ALA A 152 -10.50 3.88 2.71
N ILE A 153 -10.48 2.68 2.11
CA ILE A 153 -10.07 2.49 0.71
C ILE A 153 -11.28 2.11 -0.13
N ILE A 154 -11.41 2.74 -1.30
CA ILE A 154 -12.33 2.33 -2.36
C ILE A 154 -11.50 1.98 -3.59
N ALA A 155 -11.63 0.75 -4.09
CA ALA A 155 -10.88 0.26 -5.26
C ALA A 155 -11.68 -0.75 -6.09
N SER A 156 -11.27 -0.99 -7.34
CA SER A 156 -11.78 -2.14 -8.09
C SER A 156 -11.21 -3.46 -7.57
N ASP A 157 -9.90 -3.51 -7.33
CA ASP A 157 -9.23 -4.68 -6.78
C ASP A 157 -8.13 -4.24 -5.80
N VAL A 158 -7.88 -5.05 -4.77
CA VAL A 158 -6.78 -4.87 -3.83
C VAL A 158 -5.96 -6.17 -3.78
N SER A 159 -4.69 -6.10 -4.12
CA SER A 159 -3.76 -7.24 -4.09
C SER A 159 -2.54 -6.90 -3.25
N VAL A 160 -2.28 -7.72 -2.23
CA VAL A 160 -1.13 -7.59 -1.33
C VAL A 160 -0.34 -8.89 -1.36
N SER A 161 0.97 -8.80 -1.58
CA SER A 161 1.86 -9.94 -1.41
C SER A 161 3.11 -9.58 -0.61
N GLY A 162 3.59 -10.53 0.20
CA GLY A 162 4.87 -10.38 0.87
C GLY A 162 5.39 -11.57 1.64
N SER A 163 6.62 -11.46 2.16
CA SER A 163 7.23 -12.55 2.94
C SER A 163 6.89 -12.42 4.42
N THR A 164 7.16 -11.27 5.04
CA THR A 164 6.96 -11.08 6.48
C THR A 164 6.26 -9.76 6.80
N GLY A 165 5.36 -9.81 7.77
CA GLY A 165 4.74 -8.64 8.39
C GLY A 165 3.25 -8.53 8.11
N ASN A 166 2.54 -8.00 9.10
CA ASN A 166 1.09 -8.01 9.17
C ASN A 166 0.45 -7.17 8.05
N VAL A 167 -0.77 -7.55 7.69
CA VAL A 167 -1.63 -6.84 6.77
C VAL A 167 -2.92 -6.49 7.50
N THR A 168 -3.22 -5.19 7.62
CA THR A 168 -4.47 -4.70 8.19
C THR A 168 -5.23 -3.93 7.11
N LEU A 169 -6.43 -4.41 6.81
CA LEU A 169 -7.39 -3.75 5.93
C LEU A 169 -8.57 -3.30 6.79
N LYS A 170 -8.79 -1.99 6.86
CA LYS A 170 -9.88 -1.39 7.65
C LYS A 170 -10.75 -0.52 6.76
N GLU A 171 -12.06 -0.68 6.80
CA GLU A 171 -13.02 0.13 6.03
C GLU A 171 -12.70 0.10 4.52
N VAL A 172 -12.33 -1.08 4.00
CA VAL A 172 -11.97 -1.28 2.59
C VAL A 172 -13.20 -1.76 1.82
N ARG A 173 -13.54 -1.08 0.72
CA ARG A 173 -14.62 -1.45 -0.20
C ARG A 173 -14.03 -1.73 -1.57
N SER A 174 -13.98 -3.01 -1.94
CA SER A 174 -13.56 -3.45 -3.27
C SER A 174 -14.80 -3.82 -4.10
N SER A 175 -14.91 -3.34 -5.33
CA SER A 175 -15.99 -3.80 -6.24
C SER A 175 -15.67 -5.12 -6.93
N GLY A 176 -14.44 -5.62 -6.78
CA GLY A 176 -13.94 -6.87 -7.33
C GLY A 176 -13.32 -7.71 -6.23
N THR A 177 -12.02 -7.90 -6.27
CA THR A 177 -11.32 -8.82 -5.36
C THR A 177 -10.50 -8.13 -4.29
N VAL A 178 -10.34 -8.80 -3.15
CA VAL A 178 -9.29 -8.53 -2.17
C VAL A 178 -8.47 -9.81 -2.03
N THR A 179 -7.21 -9.73 -2.46
CA THR A 179 -6.25 -10.83 -2.40
C THR A 179 -5.09 -10.46 -1.47
N VAL A 180 -4.80 -11.31 -0.49
CA VAL A 180 -3.67 -11.15 0.43
C VAL A 180 -2.90 -12.46 0.52
N ASN A 181 -1.63 -12.46 0.14
CA ASN A 181 -0.75 -13.63 0.26
C ASN A 181 0.52 -13.22 1.03
N VAL A 182 0.70 -13.71 2.25
CA VAL A 182 1.88 -13.41 3.08
C VAL A 182 2.47 -14.66 3.70
N SER A 183 3.77 -14.91 3.61
CA SER A 183 4.33 -16.14 4.21
C SER A 183 4.27 -16.14 5.74
N THR A 184 4.56 -15.02 6.39
CA THR A 184 4.49 -14.90 7.84
C THR A 184 3.89 -13.57 8.27
N GLY A 185 2.74 -13.60 8.91
CA GLY A 185 2.13 -12.42 9.48
C GLY A 185 0.63 -12.55 9.58
N LYS A 186 0.06 -11.77 10.49
CA LYS A 186 -1.38 -11.70 10.69
C LYS A 186 -2.06 -10.94 9.56
N VAL A 187 -3.16 -11.47 9.06
CA VAL A 187 -4.07 -10.77 8.15
C VAL A 187 -5.33 -10.40 8.93
N SER A 188 -5.66 -9.11 9.00
CA SER A 188 -6.84 -8.63 9.71
C SER A 188 -7.68 -7.74 8.80
N LEU A 189 -8.95 -8.13 8.63
CA LEU A 189 -9.97 -7.40 7.88
C LEU A 189 -10.97 -6.85 8.88
N THR A 190 -11.21 -5.54 8.85
CA THR A 190 -12.22 -4.87 9.67
C THR A 190 -13.10 -4.01 8.78
N ASP A 191 -14.43 -4.17 8.85
CA ASP A 191 -15.39 -3.43 8.01
C ASP A 191 -15.03 -3.47 6.51
N THR A 192 -14.53 -4.62 6.05
CA THR A 192 -14.03 -4.79 4.68
C THR A 192 -15.02 -5.59 3.85
N THR A 193 -15.30 -5.14 2.62
CA THR A 193 -16.24 -5.79 1.70
C THR A 193 -15.68 -5.96 0.29
N ALA A 194 -16.00 -7.07 -0.37
CA ALA A 194 -15.62 -7.33 -1.76
C ALA A 194 -16.58 -8.30 -2.47
N GLU A 195 -16.40 -8.52 -3.78
CA GLU A 195 -17.02 -9.66 -4.46
C GLU A 195 -16.32 -10.97 -4.08
N ARG A 196 -14.99 -10.95 -3.92
CA ARG A 196 -14.21 -12.12 -3.49
C ARG A 196 -13.07 -11.77 -2.54
N PHE A 197 -12.92 -12.57 -1.50
CA PHE A 197 -11.72 -12.64 -0.68
C PHE A 197 -10.89 -13.88 -1.04
N THR A 198 -9.58 -13.69 -1.16
CA THR A 198 -8.59 -14.77 -1.28
C THR A 198 -7.43 -14.44 -0.35
N LEU A 199 -7.40 -15.09 0.81
CA LEU A 199 -6.47 -14.78 1.90
C LEU A 199 -5.62 -16.01 2.18
N SER A 200 -4.30 -15.87 2.13
CA SER A 200 -3.38 -16.97 2.37
C SER A 200 -2.19 -16.56 3.21
N THR A 201 -1.83 -17.43 4.17
CA THR A 201 -0.59 -17.28 4.95
C THR A 201 0.01 -18.62 5.39
N ASP A 202 1.32 -18.80 5.21
CA ASP A 202 2.00 -20.02 5.69
C ASP A 202 2.02 -20.05 7.22
N THR A 203 2.30 -18.90 7.86
CA THR A 203 2.26 -18.77 9.33
C THR A 203 1.64 -17.45 9.77
N GLY A 204 0.44 -17.50 10.32
CA GLY A 204 -0.22 -16.34 10.90
C GLY A 204 -1.74 -16.47 10.89
N ASP A 205 -2.38 -15.73 11.78
CA ASP A 205 -3.83 -15.75 11.92
C ASP A 205 -4.51 -14.93 10.82
N VAL A 206 -5.72 -15.34 10.45
CA VAL A 206 -6.64 -14.57 9.61
C VAL A 206 -7.85 -14.18 10.44
N ILE A 207 -8.03 -12.87 10.64
CA ILE A 207 -9.08 -12.31 11.50
C ILE A 207 -10.06 -11.50 10.69
N PHE A 208 -11.35 -11.81 10.83
CA PHE A 208 -12.47 -11.04 10.29
C PHE A 208 -13.19 -10.27 11.39
N ASN A 209 -13.40 -8.97 11.21
CA ASN A 209 -14.27 -8.16 12.06
C ASN A 209 -15.29 -7.47 11.16
N SER A 210 -16.56 -7.84 11.25
CA SER A 210 -17.64 -7.23 10.47
C SER A 210 -17.32 -7.14 8.96
N SER A 211 -16.72 -8.18 8.40
CA SER A 211 -16.20 -8.18 7.02
C SER A 211 -16.87 -9.26 6.18
N ASP A 212 -17.04 -9.02 4.89
CA ASP A 212 -17.80 -9.95 4.05
C ASP A 212 -17.46 -9.90 2.54
N ALA A 213 -17.63 -11.02 1.85
CA ALA A 213 -17.59 -11.11 0.40
C ALA A 213 -18.50 -12.22 -0.12
N LYS A 214 -18.94 -12.13 -1.39
CA LYS A 214 -19.78 -13.18 -2.00
C LYS A 214 -19.07 -14.53 -2.11
N SER A 215 -17.75 -14.51 -2.21
CA SER A 215 -16.91 -15.71 -2.20
C SER A 215 -15.73 -15.46 -1.27
N ILE A 216 -15.55 -16.34 -0.29
CA ILE A 216 -14.45 -16.27 0.67
C ILE A 216 -13.62 -17.53 0.53
N ASN A 217 -12.32 -17.36 0.28
CA ASN A 217 -11.34 -18.45 0.31
C ASN A 217 -10.19 -18.05 1.25
N VAL A 218 -9.95 -18.87 2.26
CA VAL A 218 -8.88 -18.71 3.25
C VAL A 218 -8.08 -20.00 3.34
N SER A 219 -6.76 -19.89 3.31
CA SER A 219 -5.84 -21.04 3.46
C SER A 219 -4.66 -20.66 4.34
N THR A 220 -4.37 -21.45 5.37
CA THR A 220 -3.19 -21.26 6.24
C THR A 220 -2.49 -22.56 6.60
N ASP A 221 -1.15 -22.62 6.66
CA ASP A 221 -0.50 -23.87 7.14
C ASP A 221 -0.48 -23.89 8.67
N THR A 222 -0.17 -22.76 9.31
CA THR A 222 -0.23 -22.61 10.77
C THR A 222 -0.82 -21.26 11.15
N GLY A 223 -1.97 -21.29 11.80
CA GLY A 223 -2.66 -20.08 12.25
C GLY A 223 -4.15 -20.31 12.42
N ASP A 224 -4.74 -19.51 13.30
CA ASP A 224 -6.18 -19.54 13.54
C ASP A 224 -6.92 -18.70 12.48
N VAL A 225 -8.12 -19.12 12.13
CA VAL A 225 -9.03 -18.34 11.30
C VAL A 225 -10.27 -18.01 12.12
N GLU A 226 -10.39 -16.75 12.54
CA GLU A 226 -11.40 -16.35 13.51
C GLU A 226 -12.17 -15.07 13.14
N GLY A 227 -13.36 -14.93 13.72
CA GLY A 227 -14.06 -13.66 13.81
C GLY A 227 -15.50 -13.65 13.29
N THR A 228 -15.89 -12.54 12.67
CA THR A 228 -17.29 -12.21 12.36
C THR A 228 -17.49 -11.84 10.89
N LEU A 229 -18.47 -12.49 10.26
CA LEU A 229 -18.98 -12.17 8.92
C LEU A 229 -20.34 -11.46 9.01
N LEU A 230 -20.79 -10.84 7.91
CA LEU A 230 -22.04 -10.06 7.87
C LEU A 230 -23.24 -10.84 7.32
N SER A 231 -23.03 -11.95 6.61
CA SER A 231 -24.08 -12.73 5.99
C SER A 231 -23.87 -14.25 6.16
N PRO A 232 -24.97 -15.03 6.13
CA PRO A 232 -24.90 -16.48 6.02
C PRO A 232 -24.08 -16.95 4.82
N LYS A 233 -23.30 -18.02 5.02
CA LYS A 233 -22.47 -18.65 3.98
C LYS A 233 -22.75 -20.15 3.86
N LEU A 234 -22.34 -20.69 2.72
CA LEU A 234 -22.15 -22.11 2.50
C LEU A 234 -20.72 -22.47 2.94
N PHE A 235 -20.58 -22.85 4.21
CA PHE A 235 -19.27 -23.17 4.79
C PHE A 235 -18.74 -24.53 4.32
N SER A 236 -17.48 -24.56 3.92
CA SER A 236 -16.66 -25.75 3.71
C SER A 236 -15.35 -25.53 4.44
N THR A 237 -15.19 -26.18 5.60
CA THR A 237 -14.08 -25.88 6.52
C THR A 237 -13.38 -27.14 6.98
N SER A 238 -12.06 -27.13 7.01
CA SER A 238 -11.26 -28.26 7.50
C SER A 238 -10.01 -27.81 8.23
N THR A 239 -9.65 -28.55 9.28
CA THR A 239 -8.33 -28.50 9.88
C THR A 239 -7.82 -29.88 10.24
N ASP A 240 -6.52 -30.12 10.04
CA ASP A 240 -5.89 -31.39 10.43
C ASP A 240 -5.65 -31.43 11.95
N THR A 241 -5.18 -30.32 12.53
CA THR A 241 -5.01 -30.16 13.97
C THR A 241 -5.63 -28.86 14.47
N GLY A 242 -6.82 -28.98 15.05
CA GLY A 242 -7.56 -27.86 15.62
C GLY A 242 -9.04 -28.20 15.79
N LYS A 243 -9.83 -27.19 16.13
CA LYS A 243 -11.28 -27.28 16.24
C LYS A 243 -11.93 -26.39 15.20
N VAL A 244 -13.06 -26.86 14.68
CA VAL A 244 -13.92 -26.08 13.80
C VAL A 244 -15.19 -25.72 14.55
N SER A 245 -15.49 -24.43 14.63
CA SER A 245 -16.72 -23.85 15.14
C SER A 245 -17.23 -22.81 14.14
N VAL A 246 -18.19 -23.20 13.32
CA VAL A 246 -18.82 -22.32 12.33
C VAL A 246 -20.35 -22.44 12.38
N PRO A 247 -21.11 -21.43 11.94
CA PRO A 247 -22.56 -21.49 11.93
C PRO A 247 -23.06 -22.56 10.97
N SER A 248 -24.28 -23.05 11.20
CA SER A 248 -24.91 -23.98 10.26
C SER A 248 -25.06 -23.33 8.87
N PRO A 249 -24.65 -24.01 7.78
CA PRO A 249 -24.74 -23.47 6.44
C PRO A 249 -26.19 -23.12 6.08
N SER A 250 -26.44 -21.83 5.89
CA SER A 250 -27.79 -21.30 5.59
C SER A 250 -27.79 -20.29 4.44
N GLY A 251 -26.61 -19.89 3.96
CA GLY A 251 -26.43 -19.10 2.74
C GLY A 251 -26.06 -19.94 1.52
N THR A 252 -26.07 -19.33 0.34
CA THR A 252 -25.63 -19.95 -0.93
C THR A 252 -24.23 -19.54 -1.36
N GLU A 253 -23.69 -18.49 -0.74
CA GLU A 253 -22.39 -17.91 -1.05
C GLU A 253 -21.26 -18.73 -0.42
N PRO A 254 -20.25 -19.20 -1.19
CA PRO A 254 -19.23 -20.10 -0.67
C PRO A 254 -18.27 -19.40 0.30
N CYS A 255 -18.00 -20.06 1.42
CA CYS A 255 -16.92 -19.73 2.34
C CYS A 255 -16.09 -20.99 2.59
N ILE A 256 -14.89 -21.01 1.99
CA ILE A 256 -13.93 -22.11 2.09
C ILE A 256 -12.81 -21.65 3.01
N ILE A 257 -12.54 -22.42 4.07
CA ILE A 257 -11.47 -22.13 5.04
C ILE A 257 -10.72 -23.42 5.34
N GLU A 258 -9.42 -23.45 5.05
CA GLU A 258 -8.55 -24.60 5.29
C GLU A 258 -7.36 -24.17 6.15
N THR A 259 -7.07 -24.93 7.22
CA THR A 259 -5.83 -24.75 8.00
C THR A 259 -5.19 -26.06 8.42
N ASP A 260 -3.89 -26.28 8.22
CA ASP A 260 -3.27 -27.55 8.65
C ASP A 260 -3.18 -27.60 10.19
N THR A 261 -2.75 -26.51 10.83
CA THR A 261 -2.72 -26.38 12.31
C THR A 261 -3.30 -25.05 12.76
N GLY A 262 -4.45 -25.10 13.44
CA GLY A 262 -5.13 -23.92 13.97
C GLY A 262 -6.62 -24.16 14.15
N ASP A 263 -7.25 -23.34 14.99
CA ASP A 263 -8.69 -23.36 15.18
C ASP A 263 -9.38 -22.50 14.09
N ILE A 264 -10.54 -22.96 13.62
CA ILE A 264 -11.45 -22.19 12.77
C ILE A 264 -12.67 -21.81 13.62
N SER A 265 -12.86 -20.51 13.88
CA SER A 265 -13.94 -20.00 14.73
C SER A 265 -14.64 -18.80 14.09
N ILE A 266 -15.71 -19.05 13.34
CA ILE A 266 -16.47 -18.01 12.63
C ILE A 266 -17.85 -17.85 13.24
N SER A 267 -18.32 -16.61 13.30
CA SER A 267 -19.69 -16.23 13.64
C SER A 267 -20.25 -15.26 12.61
N ILE A 268 -21.58 -15.13 12.57
CA ILE A 268 -22.27 -14.15 11.73
C ILE A 268 -22.91 -13.13 12.65
N ILE A 269 -22.72 -11.84 12.37
CA ILE A 269 -23.38 -10.77 13.12
C ILE A 269 -24.88 -10.81 12.81
N SER A 270 -25.70 -11.07 13.82
CA SER A 270 -27.15 -10.90 13.72
C SER A 270 -27.49 -9.43 13.93
N ASN A 271 -28.03 -8.77 12.90
CA ASN A 271 -28.73 -7.50 13.08
C ASN A 271 -30.13 -7.80 13.62
N ASP A 272 -30.28 -7.79 14.95
CA ASP A 272 -31.59 -7.62 15.60
C ASP A 272 -32.04 -6.15 15.55
#